data_AF-A0A947K0Z6-F1
#
_entry.id   AF-A0A947K0Z6-F1
#
_cell.length_a   1.000
_cell.length_b   1.000
_cell.length_c   1.000
_cell.angle_alpha   90.00
_cell.angle_beta   90.00
_cell.angle_gamma   90.00
#
_symmetry.space_group_name_H-M   'P 1'
#
loop_
_entity.id
_entity.type
_entity.pdbx_description
1 polymer ?
#
loop_
_entity_poly.entity_id
_entity_poly.type
_entity_poly.pdbx_seq_one_letter_code
_entity_poly.pdbx_strand_id
1 'polypeptide(L)'
;MKKSALLAAVLALPMAVPLAAQDDPAAGVSAERLRADVESLVGFGTRHTLSEQDNPERGIGAAVDWAADSFRAISTDCGGCIEVVLPETVVEGLRVPTPTRLRNAVAIQRGTERPDEVIIIQG
;
A
#
# COMPACT_ATOMS: atom_id res chain seq x y z
N MET A 1 21.68 -37.55 56.18
CA MET A 1 20.50 -36.77 55.74
C MET A 1 20.86 -35.30 55.65
N LYS A 2 21.18 -34.79 54.45
CA LYS A 2 21.04 -33.37 54.05
C LYS A 2 21.25 -33.32 52.54
N LYS A 3 20.23 -32.82 51.84
CA LYS A 3 19.99 -32.95 50.40
C LYS A 3 20.81 -31.90 49.66
N SER A 4 21.67 -32.31 48.73
CA SER A 4 22.33 -31.39 47.78
C SER A 4 21.34 -31.04 46.68
N ALA A 5 20.94 -29.77 46.60
CA ALA A 5 20.16 -29.23 45.50
C ALA A 5 21.12 -28.92 44.33
N LEU A 6 21.01 -29.67 43.23
CA LEU A 6 21.62 -29.26 41.97
C LEU A 6 20.76 -28.16 41.35
N LEU A 7 21.30 -26.95 41.27
CA LEU A 7 20.81 -25.89 40.39
C LEU A 7 21.13 -26.29 38.95
N ALA A 8 20.11 -26.64 38.15
CA ALA A 8 20.26 -26.75 36.72
C ALA A 8 20.26 -25.34 36.11
N ALA A 9 21.43 -24.84 35.76
CA ALA A 9 21.56 -23.64 34.94
C ALA A 9 21.09 -23.97 33.53
N VAL A 10 19.86 -23.61 33.19
CA VAL A 10 19.36 -23.64 31.82
C VAL A 10 20.07 -22.51 31.07
N LEU A 11 21.12 -22.85 30.32
CA LEU A 11 21.67 -21.94 29.32
C LEU A 11 20.59 -21.70 28.28
N ALA A 12 20.01 -20.50 28.27
CA ALA A 12 19.28 -19.99 27.12
C ALA A 12 20.30 -19.72 26.01
N LEU A 13 20.56 -20.73 25.16
CA LEU A 13 21.22 -20.47 23.89
C LEU A 13 20.29 -19.58 23.06
N PRO A 14 20.78 -18.46 22.49
CA PRO A 14 20.00 -17.76 21.48
C PRO A 14 19.88 -18.72 20.31
N MET A 15 18.68 -19.27 20.08
CA MET A 15 18.40 -19.89 18.80
C MET A 15 18.48 -18.77 17.78
N ALA A 16 19.60 -18.72 17.04
CA ALA A 16 19.61 -18.08 15.74
C ALA A 16 18.63 -18.88 14.89
N VAL A 17 17.36 -18.47 14.92
CA VAL A 17 16.37 -18.94 13.96
C VAL A 17 17.01 -18.60 12.61
N PRO A 18 17.33 -19.59 11.77
CA PRO A 18 17.77 -19.25 10.42
C PRO A 18 16.68 -18.36 9.83
N LEU A 19 17.07 -17.37 9.04
CA LEU A 19 16.18 -16.62 8.15
C LEU A 19 15.64 -17.61 7.10
N ALA A 20 14.88 -18.60 7.56
CA ALA A 20 14.34 -19.67 6.77
C ALA A 20 13.25 -19.05 5.91
N ALA A 21 13.54 -18.97 4.61
CA ALA A 21 12.60 -18.92 3.51
C ALA A 21 11.43 -17.95 3.72
N GLN A 22 11.61 -16.68 3.37
CA GLN A 22 10.47 -15.96 2.81
C GLN A 22 10.05 -16.73 1.55
N ASP A 23 8.76 -17.06 1.42
CA ASP A 23 8.21 -17.59 0.18
C ASP A 23 8.61 -16.67 -0.99
N ASP A 24 8.74 -17.22 -2.20
CA ASP A 24 9.04 -16.40 -3.39
C ASP A 24 8.02 -15.24 -3.46
N PRO A 25 8.45 -13.97 -3.38
CA PRO A 25 7.54 -12.84 -3.41
C PRO A 25 6.71 -12.77 -4.70
N ALA A 26 7.14 -13.46 -5.76
CA ALA A 26 6.39 -13.59 -7.01
C ALA A 26 5.32 -14.69 -6.98
N ALA A 27 5.31 -15.60 -6.00
CA ALA A 27 4.42 -16.76 -5.98
C ALA A 27 2.92 -16.40 -5.98
N GLY A 28 2.57 -15.23 -5.43
CA GLY A 28 1.19 -14.71 -5.41
C GLY A 28 0.83 -13.80 -6.59
N VAL A 29 1.74 -13.56 -7.54
CA VAL A 29 1.49 -12.65 -8.67
C VAL A 29 0.66 -13.37 -9.75
N SER A 30 -0.45 -12.76 -10.16
CA SER A 30 -1.33 -13.27 -11.22
C SER A 30 -1.40 -12.28 -12.38
N ALA A 31 -1.10 -12.77 -13.59
CA ALA A 31 -1.22 -11.97 -14.81
C ALA A 31 -2.68 -11.58 -15.10
N GLU A 32 -3.62 -12.47 -14.78
CA GLU A 32 -5.05 -12.26 -14.94
C GLU A 32 -5.55 -11.12 -14.05
N ARG A 33 -5.13 -11.10 -12.77
CA ARG A 33 -5.44 -10.00 -11.85
C ARG A 33 -4.88 -8.66 -12.36
N LEU A 34 -3.60 -8.64 -12.72
CA LEU A 34 -2.95 -7.42 -13.23
C LEU A 34 -3.64 -6.91 -14.51
N ARG A 35 -4.08 -7.82 -15.38
CA ARG A 35 -4.85 -7.46 -16.58
C ARG A 35 -6.20 -6.83 -16.21
N ALA A 36 -6.93 -7.39 -15.23
CA ALA A 36 -8.20 -6.84 -14.78
C ALA A 36 -8.05 -5.42 -14.19
N ASP A 37 -6.97 -5.16 -13.45
CA ASP A 37 -6.64 -3.83 -12.93
C ASP A 37 -6.38 -2.84 -14.08
N VAL A 38 -5.60 -3.25 -15.08
CA VAL A 38 -5.36 -2.43 -16.29
C VAL A 38 -6.65 -2.16 -17.05
N GLU A 39 -7.50 -3.19 -17.25
CA GLU A 39 -8.78 -3.04 -17.95
C GLU A 39 -9.73 -2.10 -17.19
N SER A 40 -9.77 -2.17 -15.86
CA SER A 40 -10.52 -1.24 -15.01
C SER A 40 -10.04 0.21 -15.22
N LEU A 41 -8.72 0.43 -15.15
CA LEU A 41 -8.12 1.75 -15.32
C LEU A 41 -8.31 2.33 -16.73
N VAL A 42 -8.31 1.49 -17.76
CA VAL A 42 -8.62 1.88 -19.15
C VAL A 42 -10.12 2.16 -19.30
N GLY A 43 -10.97 1.43 -18.59
CA GLY A 43 -12.44 1.56 -18.61
C GLY A 43 -12.97 2.93 -18.22
N PHE A 44 -12.23 3.70 -17.40
CA PHE A 44 -12.58 5.09 -17.06
C PHE A 44 -12.53 6.07 -18.25
N GLY A 45 -12.06 5.63 -19.42
CA GLY A 45 -12.05 6.37 -20.68
C GLY A 45 -10.96 7.45 -20.78
N THR A 46 -10.62 8.11 -19.67
CA THR A 46 -9.48 9.03 -19.57
C THR A 46 -8.97 9.11 -18.13
N ARG A 47 -7.67 9.35 -17.98
CA ARG A 47 -7.01 9.65 -16.71
C ARG A 47 -6.25 10.97 -16.77
N HIS A 48 -6.67 11.86 -17.68
CA HIS A 48 -6.07 13.18 -17.81
C HIS A 48 -6.43 14.06 -16.60
N THR A 49 -5.47 14.82 -16.08
CA THR A 49 -5.66 15.65 -14.88
C THR A 49 -6.85 16.61 -14.96
N LEU A 50 -7.13 17.17 -16.14
CA LEU A 50 -8.23 18.12 -16.37
C LEU A 50 -9.57 17.43 -16.71
N SER A 51 -9.66 16.11 -16.60
CA SER A 51 -10.92 15.38 -16.81
C SER A 51 -11.84 15.47 -15.58
N GLU A 52 -13.00 14.82 -15.69
CA GLU A 52 -14.06 14.82 -14.70
C GLU A 52 -13.55 14.40 -13.31
N GLN A 53 -13.86 15.23 -12.31
CA GLN A 53 -13.37 15.10 -10.94
C GLN A 53 -14.31 14.33 -10.03
N ASP A 54 -15.61 14.37 -10.32
CA ASP A 54 -16.68 13.85 -9.45
C ASP A 54 -17.61 12.87 -10.18
N ASN A 55 -17.24 12.45 -11.40
CA ASN A 55 -17.97 11.40 -12.10
C ASN A 55 -17.48 10.03 -11.59
N PRO A 56 -18.37 9.15 -11.08
CA PRO A 56 -17.97 7.87 -10.51
C PRO A 56 -17.53 6.81 -11.55
N GLU A 57 -17.87 7.00 -12.82
CA GLU A 57 -17.63 6.01 -13.89
C GLU A 57 -16.55 6.45 -14.89
N ARG A 58 -16.23 7.74 -14.95
CA ARG A 58 -15.37 8.31 -16.00
C ARG A 58 -14.44 9.39 -15.46
N GLY A 59 -13.22 9.43 -15.99
CA GLY A 59 -12.27 10.51 -15.71
C GLY A 59 -11.31 10.22 -14.56
N ILE A 60 -10.50 11.23 -14.23
CA ILE A 60 -9.45 11.13 -13.21
C ILE A 60 -10.02 10.93 -11.80
N GLY A 61 -11.20 11.49 -11.51
CA GLY A 61 -11.88 11.28 -10.23
C GLY A 61 -12.14 9.81 -9.94
N ALA A 62 -12.87 9.14 -10.86
CA ALA A 62 -13.15 7.71 -10.80
C ALA A 62 -11.88 6.86 -10.65
N ALA A 63 -10.82 7.18 -11.39
CA ALA A 63 -9.57 6.44 -11.35
C ALA A 63 -8.83 6.57 -10.00
N VAL A 64 -8.80 7.78 -9.41
CA VAL A 64 -8.18 8.02 -8.10
C VAL A 64 -8.98 7.34 -6.99
N ASP A 65 -10.31 7.40 -7.06
CA ASP A 65 -11.17 6.71 -6.09
C ASP A 65 -11.02 5.19 -6.18
N TRP A 66 -10.98 4.64 -7.39
CA TRP A 66 -10.70 3.21 -7.59
C TRP A 66 -9.36 2.77 -6.99
N ALA A 67 -8.30 3.57 -7.15
CA ALA A 67 -7.00 3.27 -6.56
C ALA A 67 -7.06 3.32 -5.02
N ALA A 68 -7.76 4.31 -4.46
CA ALA A 68 -7.94 4.43 -3.02
C ALA A 68 -8.74 3.26 -2.43
N ASP A 69 -9.80 2.83 -3.10
CA ASP A 69 -10.61 1.68 -2.71
C ASP A 69 -9.82 0.38 -2.83
N SER A 70 -8.99 0.23 -3.86
CA SER A 70 -8.08 -0.91 -4.00
C SER A 70 -7.10 -0.99 -2.82
N PHE A 71 -6.53 0.14 -2.39
CA PHE A 71 -5.70 0.18 -1.17
C PHE A 71 -6.50 -0.12 0.10
N ARG A 72 -7.75 0.33 0.23
CA ARG A 72 -8.60 0.00 1.40
C ARG A 72 -8.92 -1.49 1.46
N ALA A 73 -9.17 -2.12 0.30
CA ALA A 73 -9.37 -3.56 0.22
C ALA A 73 -8.10 -4.32 0.66
N ILE A 74 -6.92 -3.94 0.16
CA ILE A 74 -5.63 -4.51 0.59
C ILE A 74 -5.42 -4.32 2.09
N SER A 75 -5.74 -3.14 2.64
CA SER A 75 -5.66 -2.88 4.07
C SER A 75 -6.54 -3.84 4.87
N THR A 76 -7.77 -4.06 4.41
CA THR A 76 -8.71 -4.97 5.06
C THR A 76 -8.18 -6.40 5.06
N ASP A 77 -7.66 -6.86 3.92
CA ASP A 77 -7.12 -8.22 3.75
C ASP A 77 -5.91 -8.50 4.67
N CYS A 78 -5.10 -7.47 4.96
CA CYS A 78 -3.97 -7.58 5.87
C CYS A 78 -4.28 -7.16 7.32
N GLY A 79 -5.55 -6.95 7.69
CA GLY A 79 -5.95 -6.63 9.07
C GLY A 79 -5.67 -5.18 9.50
N GLY A 80 -5.75 -4.23 8.57
CA GLY A 80 -5.56 -2.80 8.81
C GLY A 80 -4.10 -2.35 8.74
N CYS A 81 -3.25 -3.05 7.99
CA CYS A 81 -1.80 -2.82 8.00
C CYS A 81 -1.34 -1.56 7.24
N ILE A 82 -2.21 -0.93 6.45
CA ILE A 82 -1.89 0.29 5.69
C ILE A 82 -2.91 1.40 5.94
N GLU A 83 -2.40 2.62 6.09
CA GLU A 83 -3.15 3.87 6.15
C GLU A 83 -3.35 4.41 4.72
N VAL A 84 -4.59 4.75 4.35
CA VAL A 84 -4.89 5.31 3.03
C VAL A 84 -5.21 6.79 3.16
N VAL A 85 -4.41 7.64 2.51
CA VAL A 85 -4.59 9.09 2.52
C VAL A 85 -4.76 9.63 1.11
N LEU A 86 -5.50 10.73 1.02
CA LEU A 86 -5.87 11.38 -0.24
C LEU A 86 -5.43 12.84 -0.22
N PRO A 87 -4.11 13.12 -0.24
CA PRO A 87 -3.63 14.49 -0.26
C PRO A 87 -4.12 15.18 -1.52
N GLU A 88 -4.63 16.39 -1.35
CA GLU A 88 -5.17 17.19 -2.43
C GLU A 88 -4.77 18.65 -2.33
N THR A 89 -4.80 19.33 -3.47
CA THR A 89 -4.64 20.78 -3.58
C THR A 89 -5.39 21.28 -4.82
N VAL A 90 -5.66 22.58 -4.89
CA VAL A 90 -6.20 23.22 -6.09
C VAL A 90 -5.10 24.02 -6.75
N VAL A 91 -4.88 23.78 -8.05
CA VAL A 91 -3.87 24.50 -8.84
C VAL A 91 -4.50 25.20 -10.02
N GLU A 92 -3.90 26.31 -10.41
CA GLU A 92 -4.23 27.07 -11.61
C GLU A 92 -2.94 27.64 -12.20
N GLY A 93 -2.83 27.70 -13.52
CA GLY A 93 -1.66 28.24 -14.21
C GLY A 93 -1.70 28.01 -15.72
N LEU A 94 -0.60 28.30 -16.41
CA LEU A 94 -0.55 28.25 -17.87
C LEU A 94 -0.95 26.88 -18.47
N ARG A 95 -0.63 25.77 -17.78
CA ARG A 95 -0.99 24.40 -18.19
C ARG A 95 -2.31 23.90 -17.59
N VAL A 96 -2.87 24.62 -16.63
CA VAL A 96 -4.10 24.31 -15.91
C VAL A 96 -4.95 25.58 -15.89
N PRO A 97 -5.62 25.89 -17.02
CA PRO A 97 -6.22 27.21 -17.26
C PRO A 97 -7.45 27.51 -16.40
N THR A 98 -7.94 26.52 -15.65
CA THR A 98 -9.04 26.66 -14.71
C THR A 98 -8.62 26.03 -13.39
N PRO A 99 -9.06 26.57 -12.23
CA PRO A 99 -8.81 25.95 -10.93
C PRO A 99 -9.18 24.46 -10.96
N THR A 100 -8.18 23.59 -10.80
CA THR A 100 -8.35 22.14 -10.90
C THR A 100 -7.83 21.47 -9.64
N ARG A 101 -8.64 20.56 -9.08
CA ARG A 101 -8.25 19.73 -7.95
C ARG A 101 -7.24 18.68 -8.42
N LEU A 102 -6.04 18.72 -7.84
CA LEU A 102 -5.06 17.64 -7.92
C LEU A 102 -5.18 16.78 -6.67
N ARG A 103 -5.38 15.48 -6.84
CA ARG A 103 -5.55 14.54 -5.74
C ARG A 103 -4.83 13.25 -6.06
N ASN A 104 -4.14 12.69 -5.07
CA ASN A 104 -3.42 11.42 -5.19
C ASN A 104 -4.05 10.38 -4.26
N ALA A 105 -3.95 9.11 -4.61
CA ALA A 105 -4.19 8.00 -3.69
C ALA A 105 -2.84 7.49 -3.17
N VAL A 106 -2.64 7.51 -1.84
CA VAL A 106 -1.39 7.08 -1.20
C VAL A 106 -1.71 6.06 -0.12
N ALA A 107 -1.05 4.91 -0.18
CA ALA A 107 -1.06 3.90 0.87
C ALA A 107 0.25 3.92 1.64
N ILE A 108 0.17 3.92 2.97
CA ILE A 108 1.32 4.01 3.86
C ILE A 108 1.32 2.78 4.77
N GLN A 109 2.31 1.91 4.59
CA GLN A 109 2.64 0.88 5.57
C GLN A 109 3.75 1.42 6.48
N ARG A 110 3.46 1.61 7.77
CA ARG A 110 4.46 2.14 8.71
C ARG A 110 5.42 1.03 9.14
N GLY A 111 6.72 1.31 9.09
CA GLY A 111 7.74 0.44 9.64
C GLY A 111 7.59 0.32 11.17
N THR A 112 7.85 -0.87 11.70
CA THR A 112 7.76 -1.14 13.15
C THR A 112 8.99 -0.70 13.93
N GLU A 113 10.17 -0.69 13.29
CA GLU A 113 11.45 -0.33 13.93
C GLU A 113 11.90 1.10 13.62
N ARG A 114 11.78 1.54 12.35
CA ARG A 114 12.23 2.85 11.86
C ARG A 114 11.11 3.54 11.07
N PRO A 115 10.06 4.05 11.75
CA PRO A 115 8.84 4.53 11.10
C PRO A 115 9.04 5.77 10.21
N ASP A 116 10.13 6.51 10.39
CA ASP A 116 10.46 7.71 9.60
C ASP A 116 11.37 7.42 8.39
N GLU A 117 11.84 6.17 8.24
CA GLU A 117 12.54 5.72 7.03
C GLU A 117 11.55 5.14 6.03
N VAL A 118 11.49 5.74 4.83
CA VAL A 118 10.46 5.41 3.84
C VAL A 118 11.07 4.88 2.54
N ILE A 119 10.39 3.90 1.96
CA ILE A 119 10.59 3.46 0.58
C ILE A 119 9.36 3.92 -0.20
N ILE A 120 9.58 4.65 -1.28
CA ILE A 120 8.50 5.16 -2.13
C ILE A 120 8.49 4.36 -3.42
N ILE A 121 7.34 3.75 -3.72
CA ILE A 121 7.06 3.08 -4.99
C ILE A 121 5.98 3.91 -5.70
N GLN A 122 6.27 4.36 -6.92
CA GLN A 122 5.37 5.13 -7.76
C GLN A 122 5.44 4.58 -9.20
N GLY A 123 4.32 4.60 -9.91
CA GLY A 123 4.19 4.28 -11.33
C GLY A 123 3.04 5.04 -11.97
#